data_AF-A0A0F9U440-F1
#
_entry.id   AF-A0A0F9U440-F1
#
_cell.length_a   1.000
_cell.length_b   1.000
_cell.length_c   1.000
_cell.angle_alpha   90.00
_cell.angle_beta   90.00
_cell.angle_gamma   90.00
#
_symmetry.space_group_name_H-M   'P 1'
#
loop_
_entity.id
_entity.type
_entity.pdbx_description
1 polymer ?
#
loop_
_entity_poly.entity_id
_entity_poly.type
_entity_poly.pdbx_seq_one_letter_code
_entity_poly.pdbx_strand_id
1 'polypeptide(L)'
;MIAAPHILTPTHDTQYNLSTVLITWDPPILFSEIGIPTGDPYDPYRFTLEEAQDITYEIEYTDNYQSTDTNWYTLKRRIPFTDTSYSWKVGKMIKSSSVRIRMRTKHLGDEIESDWSISEQFSINVFDLIAPAIINPVPNMLYADFILVILDETLTRNTYHQKVRYTLEYSSEKQSVIWTTIAVNLPVGQNIIRWNIESLPTSDDYILKLTAQNQSSCLEPPVSEPDQIARSYVYNISIQQSGLFIIDTLPPEAVLNISGNENVTNQINQVLNIFAEDETTEVKQIQIRECNATNDLSLGDLAGLGEAGEGERCPPLVLDGSIPFDRLISDTPIGNLSKIQWQLDATDSEGNPISAIKKLEALLSDVGGNNSLQENVQIFLSVFDAGTVTINDFLIRIEQRDKVVFGEGGERTISTAVFEVLYLGTSTGQLWVLEPFSRLIYSLAGAAGINKLHEFNGVIYIFSYDEETSIGKAYRHDVSEATELNVFTGTLTRVNASAEYNNFLYAGMENGELWRFDGSAFVLIQTFDSPISSLFGNNSYLYIGFRNSSVIDLYNGTSFTELEVE
;
A
#
# COMPACT_ATOMS: atom_id res chain seq x y z
N MET A 1 -23.69 -26.59 -54.66
CA MET A 1 -22.45 -26.02 -54.09
C MET A 1 -22.48 -24.50 -54.24
N ILE A 2 -22.63 -23.78 -53.13
CA ILE A 2 -22.60 -22.31 -53.13
C ILE A 2 -21.12 -21.90 -53.06
N ALA A 3 -20.68 -20.96 -53.89
CA ALA A 3 -19.30 -20.49 -53.86
C ALA A 3 -19.07 -19.53 -52.67
N ALA A 4 -17.87 -19.57 -52.11
CA ALA A 4 -17.45 -18.64 -51.07
C ALA A 4 -17.19 -17.26 -51.68
N PRO A 5 -17.47 -16.15 -50.95
CA PRO A 5 -17.14 -14.81 -51.41
C PRO A 5 -15.62 -14.60 -51.40
N HIS A 6 -15.10 -13.75 -52.28
CA HIS A 6 -13.67 -13.42 -52.29
C HIS A 6 -13.43 -12.15 -51.47
N ILE A 7 -12.77 -12.27 -50.32
CA ILE A 7 -12.54 -11.14 -49.41
C ILE A 7 -11.46 -10.23 -50.02
N LEU A 8 -11.80 -8.95 -50.20
CA LEU A 8 -10.93 -7.93 -50.79
C LEU A 8 -10.22 -7.09 -49.73
N THR A 9 -10.94 -6.71 -48.67
CA THR A 9 -10.38 -5.98 -47.53
C THR A 9 -10.82 -6.63 -46.22
N PRO A 10 -9.96 -6.64 -45.19
CA PRO A 10 -8.63 -6.01 -45.10
C PRO A 10 -7.51 -6.75 -45.84
N THR A 11 -6.54 -6.01 -46.39
CA THR A 11 -5.35 -6.53 -47.08
C THR A 11 -4.15 -6.68 -46.15
N HIS A 12 -3.15 -7.44 -46.58
CA HIS A 12 -1.86 -7.59 -45.88
C HIS A 12 -1.22 -6.22 -45.57
N ASP A 13 -0.45 -6.15 -44.49
CA ASP A 13 0.29 -4.96 -44.01
C ASP A 13 -0.53 -3.71 -43.64
N THR A 14 -1.86 -3.78 -43.70
CA THR A 14 -2.68 -2.64 -43.31
C THR A 14 -2.87 -2.62 -41.79
N GLN A 15 -2.28 -1.62 -41.14
CA GLN A 15 -2.50 -1.36 -39.72
C GLN A 15 -3.76 -0.51 -39.52
N TYR A 16 -4.79 -1.12 -38.92
CA TYR A 16 -6.01 -0.41 -38.56
C TYR A 16 -5.90 0.11 -37.12
N ASN A 17 -5.60 1.40 -36.97
CA ASN A 17 -5.65 2.11 -35.68
C ASN A 17 -7.03 2.73 -35.40
N LEU A 18 -8.08 2.14 -35.99
CA LEU A 18 -9.42 2.71 -36.05
C LEU A 18 -10.38 1.92 -35.16
N SER A 19 -11.43 2.59 -34.68
CA SER A 19 -12.59 1.93 -34.06
C SER A 19 -13.39 1.08 -35.05
N THR A 20 -13.04 1.09 -36.33
CA THR A 20 -13.83 0.44 -37.39
C THR A 20 -12.93 -0.10 -38.50
N VAL A 21 -13.16 -1.36 -38.88
CA VAL A 21 -12.52 -2.03 -40.02
C VAL A 21 -13.60 -2.25 -41.08
N LEU A 22 -13.36 -1.77 -42.29
CA LEU A 22 -14.26 -1.99 -43.42
C LEU A 22 -13.89 -3.30 -44.12
N ILE A 23 -14.78 -4.28 -44.01
CA ILE A 23 -14.66 -5.56 -44.69
C ILE A 23 -15.38 -5.44 -46.04
N THR A 24 -14.71 -5.76 -47.14
CA THR A 24 -15.31 -5.77 -48.48
C THR A 24 -15.01 -7.09 -49.18
N TRP A 25 -15.91 -7.52 -50.05
CA TRP A 25 -15.77 -8.77 -50.80
C TRP A 25 -16.44 -8.66 -52.16
N ASP A 26 -15.96 -9.47 -53.11
CA ASP A 26 -16.70 -9.74 -54.33
C ASP A 26 -17.78 -10.78 -54.01
N PRO A 27 -19.05 -10.53 -54.39
CA PRO A 27 -20.07 -11.55 -54.31
C PRO A 27 -19.63 -12.74 -55.18
N PRO A 28 -19.91 -13.98 -54.76
CA PRO A 28 -19.59 -15.14 -55.59
C PRO A 28 -20.28 -14.95 -56.94
N ILE A 29 -19.51 -15.08 -58.03
CA ILE A 29 -20.04 -14.92 -59.38
C ILE A 29 -21.19 -15.91 -59.53
N LEU A 30 -22.42 -15.39 -59.60
CA LEU A 30 -23.56 -16.21 -59.97
C LEU A 30 -23.31 -16.64 -61.41
N PHE A 31 -23.18 -17.95 -61.63
CA PHE A 31 -22.85 -18.56 -62.94
C PHE A 31 -23.80 -18.12 -64.08
N SER A 32 -24.88 -17.40 -63.80
CA SER A 32 -25.76 -16.79 -64.79
C SER A 32 -25.16 -15.61 -65.57
N GLU A 33 -24.13 -14.92 -65.07
CA GLU A 33 -23.54 -13.75 -65.78
C GLU A 33 -22.35 -14.08 -66.67
N ILE A 34 -21.61 -15.15 -66.38
CA ILE A 34 -20.67 -15.71 -67.34
C ILE A 34 -21.53 -16.48 -68.33
N GLY A 35 -21.87 -15.85 -69.46
CA GLY A 35 -22.68 -16.42 -70.54
C GLY A 35 -22.04 -17.63 -71.24
N ILE A 36 -21.56 -18.60 -70.49
CA ILE A 36 -21.27 -19.96 -70.94
C ILE A 36 -22.65 -20.61 -71.03
N PRO A 37 -23.18 -20.87 -72.24
CA PRO A 37 -24.33 -21.73 -72.37
C PRO A 37 -23.82 -23.12 -71.99
N THR A 38 -23.96 -23.50 -70.72
CA THR A 38 -24.02 -24.91 -70.36
C THR A 38 -25.27 -25.41 -71.09
N GLY A 39 -25.08 -26.12 -72.21
CA GLY A 39 -26.18 -26.68 -73.02
C GLY A 39 -27.00 -27.75 -72.28
N ASP A 40 -26.99 -27.72 -70.96
CA ASP A 40 -27.68 -28.60 -70.06
C ASP A 40 -28.88 -27.85 -69.45
N PRO A 41 -30.12 -28.19 -69.83
CA PRO A 41 -31.33 -27.59 -69.25
C PRO A 41 -31.54 -27.97 -67.77
N TYR A 42 -30.67 -28.80 -67.19
CA TYR A 42 -30.68 -29.20 -65.78
C TYR A 42 -29.52 -28.62 -64.97
N ASP A 43 -28.95 -27.48 -65.35
CA ASP A 43 -27.94 -26.80 -64.53
C ASP A 43 -28.55 -26.34 -63.19
N PRO A 44 -28.29 -27.04 -62.06
CA PRO A 44 -29.00 -26.82 -60.79
C PRO A 44 -28.48 -25.58 -60.03
N TYR A 45 -27.73 -24.70 -60.68
CA TYR A 45 -27.01 -23.58 -60.06
C TYR A 45 -27.56 -22.19 -60.44
N ARG A 46 -28.75 -22.13 -61.05
CA ARG A 46 -29.46 -20.85 -61.28
C ARG A 46 -30.40 -20.55 -60.11
N PHE A 47 -29.89 -19.82 -59.11
CA PHE A 47 -30.76 -19.20 -58.13
C PHE A 47 -31.59 -18.10 -58.80
N THR A 48 -32.91 -18.19 -58.66
CA THR A 48 -33.82 -17.09 -58.99
C THR A 48 -33.56 -15.91 -58.04
N LEU A 49 -33.95 -14.71 -58.46
CA LEU A 49 -33.82 -13.51 -57.62
C LEU A 49 -34.61 -13.62 -56.30
N GLU A 50 -35.62 -14.50 -56.27
CA GLU A 50 -36.44 -14.80 -55.10
C GLU A 50 -35.69 -15.75 -54.13
N GLU A 51 -35.00 -16.77 -54.64
CA GLU A 51 -34.13 -17.66 -53.85
C GLU A 51 -32.88 -16.97 -53.32
N ALA A 52 -32.40 -15.91 -53.99
CA ALA A 52 -31.29 -15.09 -53.49
C ALA A 52 -31.60 -14.39 -52.15
N GLN A 53 -32.90 -14.25 -51.78
CA GLN A 53 -33.30 -13.67 -50.49
C GLN A 53 -33.01 -14.60 -49.31
N ASP A 54 -32.93 -15.91 -49.56
CA ASP A 54 -32.61 -16.92 -48.54
C ASP A 54 -31.10 -17.18 -48.42
N ILE A 55 -30.29 -16.49 -49.22
CA ILE A 55 -28.84 -16.56 -49.13
C ILE A 55 -28.33 -15.42 -48.24
N THR A 56 -27.46 -15.77 -47.29
CA THR A 56 -26.80 -14.78 -46.43
C THR A 56 -25.32 -15.07 -46.28
N TYR A 57 -24.56 -14.08 -45.83
CA TYR A 57 -23.18 -14.27 -45.41
C TYR A 57 -23.04 -14.38 -43.89
N GLU A 58 -22.02 -15.14 -43.50
CA GLU A 58 -21.51 -15.23 -42.14
C GLU A 58 -20.04 -14.82 -42.14
N ILE A 59 -19.67 -13.91 -41.23
CA ILE A 59 -18.30 -13.44 -41.02
C ILE A 59 -17.86 -13.86 -39.62
N GLU A 60 -16.65 -14.40 -39.54
CA GLU A 60 -15.94 -14.67 -38.30
C GLU A 60 -14.57 -14.02 -38.33
N TYR A 61 -14.00 -13.80 -37.15
CA TYR A 61 -12.64 -13.29 -37.01
C TYR A 61 -11.87 -14.11 -36.00
N THR A 62 -10.54 -14.04 -36.09
CA THR A 62 -9.63 -14.47 -35.04
C THR A 62 -8.68 -13.33 -34.72
N ASP A 63 -8.30 -13.19 -33.46
CA ASP A 63 -7.26 -12.27 -33.02
C ASP A 63 -5.90 -12.97 -32.83
N ASN A 64 -5.79 -14.25 -33.14
CA ASN A 64 -4.56 -15.03 -33.09
C ASN A 64 -4.62 -16.20 -34.07
N TYR A 65 -4.29 -15.95 -35.34
CA TYR A 65 -4.31 -17.02 -36.35
C TYR A 65 -3.14 -17.99 -36.19
N GLN A 66 -3.43 -19.24 -35.87
CA GLN A 66 -2.46 -20.33 -35.66
C GLN A 66 -2.68 -21.50 -36.63
N SER A 67 -3.17 -21.24 -37.84
CA SER A 67 -3.53 -22.28 -38.81
C SER A 67 -4.61 -23.22 -38.24
N THR A 68 -4.29 -24.47 -37.92
CA THR A 68 -5.24 -25.56 -37.59
C THR A 68 -5.96 -25.37 -36.26
N ASP A 69 -5.31 -24.76 -35.27
CA ASP A 69 -5.84 -24.63 -33.90
C ASP A 69 -6.42 -23.23 -33.62
N THR A 70 -6.74 -22.51 -34.69
CA THR A 70 -7.28 -21.15 -34.61
C THR A 70 -8.69 -21.16 -34.01
N ASN A 71 -8.87 -20.46 -32.91
CA ASN A 71 -10.21 -20.15 -32.39
C ASN A 71 -10.82 -19.00 -33.20
N TRP A 72 -12.02 -19.24 -33.72
CA TRP A 72 -12.78 -18.27 -34.51
C TRP A 72 -13.99 -17.77 -33.73
N TYR A 73 -14.20 -16.46 -33.77
CA TYR A 73 -15.29 -15.76 -33.10
C TYR A 73 -16.25 -15.21 -34.15
N THR A 74 -17.54 -15.55 -34.00
CA THR A 74 -18.57 -15.06 -34.90
C THR A 74 -18.70 -13.54 -34.78
N LEU A 75 -18.45 -12.84 -35.89
CA LEU A 75 -18.56 -11.39 -35.97
C LEU A 75 -19.99 -10.96 -36.28
N LYS A 76 -20.57 -11.56 -37.33
CA LYS A 76 -21.92 -11.27 -37.79
C LYS A 76 -22.47 -12.47 -38.55
N ARG A 77 -23.74 -12.77 -38.27
CA ARG A 77 -24.54 -13.73 -39.03
C ARG A 77 -25.60 -12.99 -39.84
N ARG A 78 -26.04 -13.62 -40.92
CA ARG A 78 -27.18 -13.21 -41.75
C ARG A 78 -26.99 -11.84 -42.39
N ILE A 79 -25.82 -11.57 -42.96
CA ILE A 79 -25.62 -10.40 -43.82
C ILE A 79 -26.34 -10.67 -45.15
N PRO A 80 -27.19 -9.76 -45.66
CA PRO A 80 -27.86 -9.93 -46.95
C PRO A 80 -26.86 -10.25 -48.06
N PHE A 81 -27.20 -11.20 -48.95
CA PHE A 81 -26.34 -11.56 -50.08
C PHE A 81 -26.09 -10.41 -51.06
N THR A 82 -26.96 -9.39 -51.06
CA THR A 82 -26.80 -8.17 -51.87
C THR A 82 -25.73 -7.21 -51.35
N ASP A 83 -25.31 -7.37 -50.11
CA ASP A 83 -24.29 -6.50 -49.53
C ASP A 83 -22.90 -6.96 -49.99
N THR A 84 -22.02 -6.00 -50.28
CA THR A 84 -20.62 -6.23 -50.67
C THR A 84 -19.63 -5.67 -49.65
N SER A 85 -20.14 -5.14 -48.54
CA SER A 85 -19.32 -4.59 -47.48
C SER A 85 -19.97 -4.69 -46.10
N TYR A 86 -19.14 -4.76 -45.06
CA TYR A 86 -19.55 -4.74 -43.66
C TYR A 86 -18.60 -3.88 -42.84
N SER A 87 -19.17 -2.91 -42.13
CA SER A 87 -18.42 -2.03 -41.23
C SER A 87 -18.30 -2.66 -39.85
N TRP A 88 -17.19 -3.34 -39.57
CA TRP A 88 -16.91 -3.91 -38.27
C TRP A 88 -16.46 -2.83 -37.29
N LYS A 89 -17.30 -2.49 -36.30
CA LYS A 89 -16.88 -1.69 -35.15
C LYS A 89 -15.98 -2.52 -34.23
N VAL A 90 -14.67 -2.37 -34.37
CA VAL A 90 -13.70 -3.09 -33.56
C VAL A 90 -13.78 -2.57 -32.12
N GLY A 91 -14.12 -3.44 -31.19
CA GLY A 91 -14.10 -3.09 -29.77
C GLY A 91 -12.69 -2.70 -29.34
N LYS A 92 -12.58 -1.78 -28.36
CA LYS A 92 -11.29 -1.34 -27.78
C LYS A 92 -10.38 -2.47 -27.29
N MET A 93 -11.00 -3.64 -27.07
CA MET A 93 -10.37 -4.87 -26.64
C MET A 93 -9.44 -5.44 -27.72
N ILE A 94 -9.82 -5.51 -28.99
CA ILE A 94 -9.06 -6.30 -30.00
C ILE A 94 -7.80 -5.54 -30.43
N LYS A 95 -6.65 -6.11 -30.04
CA LYS A 95 -5.30 -5.60 -30.32
C LYS A 95 -4.40 -6.77 -30.71
N SER A 96 -4.07 -6.90 -31.99
CA SER A 96 -3.33 -8.05 -32.51
C SER A 96 -2.69 -7.74 -33.87
N SER A 97 -1.52 -8.32 -34.12
CA SER A 97 -0.78 -8.29 -35.40
C SER A 97 -1.13 -9.46 -36.32
N SER A 98 -1.94 -10.42 -35.86
CA SER A 98 -2.26 -11.66 -36.57
C SER A 98 -3.76 -11.87 -36.76
N VAL A 99 -4.49 -10.77 -36.94
CA VAL A 99 -5.93 -10.82 -37.19
C VAL A 99 -6.19 -11.40 -38.57
N ARG A 100 -7.14 -12.33 -38.64
CA ARG A 100 -7.74 -12.78 -39.91
C ARG A 100 -9.25 -12.78 -39.78
N ILE A 101 -9.92 -12.59 -40.90
CA ILE A 101 -11.35 -12.82 -41.03
C ILE A 101 -11.59 -13.99 -41.97
N ARG A 102 -12.68 -14.71 -41.73
CA ARG A 102 -13.19 -15.68 -42.67
C ARG A 102 -14.65 -15.45 -42.93
N MET A 103 -15.07 -15.78 -44.14
CA MET A 103 -16.40 -15.51 -44.62
C MET A 103 -16.91 -16.68 -45.45
N ARG A 104 -18.21 -16.98 -45.31
CA ARG A 104 -18.88 -18.01 -46.10
C ARG A 104 -20.29 -17.57 -46.47
N THR A 105 -20.82 -18.21 -47.49
CA THR A 105 -22.21 -18.07 -47.92
C THR A 105 -23.05 -19.20 -47.32
N LYS A 106 -24.25 -18.90 -46.84
CA LYS A 106 -25.17 -19.86 -46.21
C LYS A 106 -26.60 -19.67 -46.71
N HIS A 107 -27.25 -20.77 -47.09
CA HIS A 107 -28.68 -20.82 -47.35
C HIS A 107 -29.45 -20.95 -46.03
N LEU A 108 -30.49 -20.14 -45.83
CA LEU A 108 -31.26 -20.10 -44.58
C LEU A 108 -32.18 -21.31 -44.40
N GLY A 109 -32.61 -21.97 -45.49
CA GLY A 109 -33.58 -23.07 -45.45
C GLY A 109 -32.98 -24.48 -45.35
N ASP A 110 -31.82 -24.71 -45.97
CA ASP A 110 -31.40 -26.09 -46.32
C ASP A 110 -30.05 -26.51 -45.73
N GLU A 111 -29.50 -25.74 -44.78
CA GLU A 111 -28.16 -25.94 -44.19
C GLU A 111 -27.00 -26.02 -45.21
N ILE A 112 -27.24 -25.65 -46.47
CA ILE A 112 -26.22 -25.60 -47.52
C ILE A 112 -25.29 -24.41 -47.23
N GLU A 113 -24.01 -24.70 -47.09
CA GLU A 113 -22.95 -23.74 -46.81
C GLU A 113 -21.85 -23.85 -47.86
N SER A 114 -21.21 -22.72 -48.17
CA SER A 114 -19.95 -22.72 -48.92
C SER A 114 -18.78 -23.08 -48.00
N ASP A 115 -17.64 -23.40 -48.60
CA ASP A 115 -16.35 -23.36 -47.88
C ASP A 115 -16.07 -21.95 -47.32
N TRP A 116 -15.15 -21.87 -46.37
CA TRP A 116 -14.67 -20.60 -45.84
C TRP A 116 -13.65 -19.97 -46.79
N SER A 117 -13.91 -18.72 -47.17
CA SER A 117 -12.90 -17.81 -47.70
C SER A 117 -12.19 -17.14 -46.54
N ILE A 118 -10.87 -17.07 -46.55
CA ILE A 118 -10.05 -16.51 -45.47
C ILE A 118 -9.30 -15.30 -46.01
N SER A 119 -9.31 -14.19 -45.29
CA SER A 119 -8.55 -13.00 -45.66
C SER A 119 -7.04 -13.23 -45.51
N GLU A 120 -6.29 -12.32 -46.11
CA GLU A 120 -4.90 -12.10 -45.69
C GLU A 120 -4.82 -11.69 -44.21
N GLN A 121 -3.63 -11.87 -43.63
CA GLN A 121 -3.35 -11.45 -42.26
C GLN A 121 -3.15 -9.94 -42.18
N PHE A 122 -3.76 -9.29 -41.19
CA PHE A 122 -3.66 -7.86 -40.95
C PHE A 122 -3.59 -7.53 -39.44
N SER A 123 -3.33 -6.25 -39.15
CA SER A 123 -3.06 -5.77 -37.80
C SER A 123 -4.13 -4.79 -37.34
N ILE A 124 -4.58 -4.91 -36.09
CA ILE A 124 -5.49 -3.94 -35.45
C ILE A 124 -4.85 -3.43 -34.16
N ASN A 125 -4.74 -2.10 -34.03
CA ASN A 125 -4.33 -1.41 -32.81
C ASN A 125 -3.06 -2.01 -32.17
N VAL A 126 -2.05 -2.32 -32.98
CA VAL A 126 -0.76 -2.81 -32.49
C VAL A 126 -0.03 -1.63 -31.85
N PHE A 127 0.06 -1.67 -30.53
CA PHE A 127 0.92 -0.78 -29.76
C PHE A 127 2.15 -1.58 -29.36
N ASP A 128 3.30 -0.92 -29.28
CA ASP A 128 4.45 -1.51 -28.59
C ASP A 128 4.05 -1.81 -27.16
N LEU A 129 4.49 -2.96 -26.65
CA LEU A 129 4.25 -3.34 -25.27
C LEU A 129 4.96 -2.31 -24.36
N ILE A 130 4.24 -1.80 -23.36
CA ILE A 130 4.80 -0.91 -22.35
C ILE A 130 4.89 -1.71 -21.05
N ALA A 131 6.08 -1.78 -20.44
CA ALA A 131 6.24 -2.39 -19.13
C ALA A 131 5.66 -1.46 -18.04
N PRO A 132 5.00 -1.99 -17.00
CA PRO A 132 4.61 -1.20 -15.84
C PRO A 132 5.81 -0.47 -15.23
N ALA A 133 5.58 0.72 -14.66
CA ALA A 133 6.61 1.35 -13.84
C ALA A 133 6.70 0.60 -12.50
N ILE A 134 7.91 0.39 -11.99
CA ILE A 134 8.11 -0.14 -10.65
C ILE A 134 8.17 1.06 -9.71
N ILE A 135 7.20 1.16 -8.80
CA ILE A 135 7.08 2.27 -7.83
C ILE A 135 7.97 1.99 -6.61
N ASN A 136 7.99 0.73 -6.17
CA ASN A 136 8.83 0.24 -5.07
C ASN A 136 9.43 -1.11 -5.51
N PRO A 137 10.71 -1.41 -5.25
CA PRO A 137 11.68 -0.65 -4.45
C PRO A 137 12.07 0.70 -5.07
N VAL A 138 12.46 1.64 -4.21
CA VAL A 138 13.01 2.95 -4.59
C VAL A 138 14.54 2.84 -4.63
N PRO A 139 15.21 3.38 -5.66
CA PRO A 139 16.68 3.36 -5.74
C PRO A 139 17.36 3.94 -4.50
N ASN A 140 18.43 3.30 -4.05
CA ASN A 140 19.26 3.66 -2.89
C ASN A 140 18.55 3.60 -1.52
N MET A 141 17.39 2.98 -1.43
CA MET A 141 16.74 2.68 -0.15
C MET A 141 17.23 1.34 0.41
N LEU A 142 17.26 1.27 1.75
CA LEU A 142 17.68 0.10 2.51
C LEU A 142 16.48 -0.79 2.85
N TYR A 143 16.60 -2.08 2.59
CA TYR A 143 15.60 -3.10 2.86
C TYR A 143 16.24 -4.24 3.67
N ALA A 144 15.51 -4.77 4.66
CA ALA A 144 16.09 -5.73 5.61
C ALA A 144 15.38 -7.10 5.65
N ASP A 145 14.06 -7.14 5.54
CA ASP A 145 13.31 -8.39 5.72
C ASP A 145 12.61 -8.83 4.42
N PHE A 146 11.85 -7.93 3.80
CA PHE A 146 11.18 -8.15 2.52
C PHE A 146 11.09 -6.85 1.72
N ILE A 147 10.91 -6.99 0.41
CA ILE A 147 10.64 -5.87 -0.49
C ILE A 147 9.22 -6.04 -1.03
N LEU A 148 8.37 -5.03 -0.83
CA LEU A 148 7.08 -4.96 -1.51
C LEU A 148 7.29 -4.36 -2.90
N VAL A 149 7.29 -5.20 -3.92
CA VAL A 149 7.37 -4.74 -5.30
C VAL A 149 5.99 -4.24 -5.72
N ILE A 150 5.88 -2.94 -5.99
CA ILE A 150 4.63 -2.28 -6.35
C ILE A 150 4.73 -1.81 -7.81
N LEU A 151 3.77 -2.21 -8.62
CA LEU A 151 3.70 -1.90 -10.05
C LEU A 151 2.65 -0.81 -10.32
N ASP A 152 3.03 0.23 -11.07
CA ASP A 152 2.08 1.17 -11.68
C ASP A 152 1.57 0.60 -13.00
N GLU A 153 0.35 0.08 -12.97
CA GLU A 153 -0.32 -0.47 -14.14
C GLU A 153 -1.29 0.51 -14.80
N THR A 154 -1.30 1.81 -14.43
CA THR A 154 -2.25 2.78 -15.00
C THR A 154 -2.22 2.81 -16.54
N LEU A 155 -1.03 2.63 -17.12
CA LEU A 155 -0.84 2.56 -18.57
C LEU A 155 -1.09 1.18 -19.18
N THR A 156 -1.06 0.08 -18.41
CA THR A 156 -1.17 -1.29 -18.93
C THR A 156 -2.54 -1.93 -18.68
N ARG A 157 -3.19 -1.61 -17.56
CA ARG A 157 -4.39 -2.28 -17.01
C ARG A 157 -5.63 -2.29 -17.90
N ASN A 158 -5.70 -1.39 -18.90
CA ASN A 158 -6.77 -1.36 -19.91
C ASN A 158 -6.24 -1.22 -21.34
N THR A 159 -4.92 -1.26 -21.51
CA THR A 159 -4.27 -1.04 -22.79
C THR A 159 -3.95 -2.34 -23.48
N TYR A 160 -3.66 -3.41 -22.76
CA TYR A 160 -3.45 -4.71 -23.38
C TYR A 160 -4.53 -5.66 -22.88
N HIS A 161 -4.98 -6.56 -23.75
CA HIS A 161 -5.81 -7.68 -23.31
C HIS A 161 -5.15 -8.44 -22.16
N GLN A 162 -5.92 -9.22 -21.42
CA GLN A 162 -5.47 -10.09 -20.31
C GLN A 162 -4.40 -11.15 -20.69
N LYS A 163 -3.79 -11.06 -21.89
CA LYS A 163 -2.73 -11.92 -22.42
C LYS A 163 -1.32 -11.45 -22.05
N VAL A 164 -1.16 -10.21 -21.55
CA VAL A 164 0.14 -9.76 -21.02
C VAL A 164 0.43 -10.44 -19.69
N ARG A 165 1.67 -10.89 -19.55
CA ARG A 165 2.22 -11.49 -18.34
C ARG A 165 3.51 -10.78 -17.98
N TYR A 166 3.77 -10.64 -16.68
CA TYR A 166 5.04 -10.10 -16.21
C TYR A 166 5.90 -11.19 -15.59
N THR A 167 7.20 -11.03 -15.79
CA THR A 167 8.25 -11.80 -15.14
C THR A 167 9.15 -10.82 -14.40
N LEU A 168 9.33 -11.07 -13.10
CA LEU A 168 10.13 -10.24 -12.21
C LEU A 168 11.41 -11.00 -11.86
N GLU A 169 12.56 -10.38 -12.10
CA GLU A 169 13.89 -10.95 -11.91
C GLU A 169 14.80 -9.97 -11.19
N TYR A 170 15.84 -10.46 -10.52
CA TYR A 170 16.87 -9.64 -9.90
C TYR A 170 18.29 -10.13 -10.21
N SER A 171 19.27 -9.24 -10.05
CA SER A 171 20.70 -9.56 -10.16
C SER A 171 21.53 -8.66 -9.23
N SER A 172 22.75 -9.08 -8.90
CA SER A 172 23.76 -8.26 -8.20
C SER A 172 25.14 -8.64 -8.72
N GLU A 173 25.94 -7.65 -9.11
CA GLU A 173 27.29 -7.88 -9.61
C GLU A 173 28.26 -8.16 -8.45
N LYS A 174 28.17 -7.38 -7.36
CA LYS A 174 29.01 -7.53 -6.16
C LYS A 174 28.84 -8.89 -5.49
N GLN A 175 27.62 -9.44 -5.50
CA GLN A 175 27.33 -10.76 -4.94
C GLN A 175 27.43 -11.89 -5.98
N SER A 176 27.81 -11.58 -7.23
CA SER A 176 27.86 -12.55 -8.34
C SER A 176 26.52 -13.28 -8.56
N VAL A 177 25.40 -12.61 -8.29
CA VAL A 177 24.04 -13.13 -8.52
C VAL A 177 23.64 -12.83 -9.95
N ILE A 178 23.62 -13.85 -10.80
CA ILE A 178 23.04 -13.77 -12.15
C ILE A 178 21.53 -13.52 -12.09
N TRP A 179 20.92 -13.13 -13.21
CA TRP A 179 19.48 -12.93 -13.30
C TRP A 179 18.71 -14.13 -12.75
N THR A 180 18.09 -13.92 -11.60
CA THR A 180 17.33 -14.92 -10.86
C THR A 180 15.89 -14.46 -10.75
N THR A 181 14.98 -15.39 -10.98
CA THR A 181 13.55 -15.12 -11.04
C THR A 181 12.95 -15.02 -9.65
N ILE A 182 12.17 -13.96 -9.43
CA ILE A 182 11.35 -13.76 -8.22
C ILE A 182 9.94 -14.32 -8.47
N ALA A 183 9.35 -13.93 -9.60
CA ALA A 183 8.00 -14.34 -9.99
C ALA A 183 7.88 -14.40 -11.51
N VAL A 184 7.08 -15.34 -12.02
CA VAL A 184 6.79 -15.51 -13.45
C VAL A 184 5.29 -15.50 -13.68
N ASN A 185 4.89 -15.19 -14.91
CA ASN A 185 3.50 -15.26 -15.35
C ASN A 185 2.53 -14.46 -14.48
N LEU A 186 2.98 -13.33 -13.93
CA LEU A 186 2.15 -12.43 -13.14
C LEU A 186 1.05 -11.85 -14.06
N PRO A 187 -0.23 -12.04 -13.73
CA PRO A 187 -1.31 -11.45 -14.51
C PRO A 187 -1.40 -9.94 -14.30
N VAL A 188 -1.84 -9.22 -15.34
CA VAL A 188 -2.21 -7.81 -15.22
C VAL A 188 -3.28 -7.65 -14.13
N GLY A 189 -3.10 -6.67 -13.23
CA GLY A 189 -3.94 -6.46 -12.05
C GLY A 189 -3.31 -6.96 -10.75
N GLN A 190 -2.29 -7.83 -10.81
CA GLN A 190 -1.50 -8.21 -9.64
C GLN A 190 -0.35 -7.21 -9.45
N ASN A 191 -0.68 -6.05 -8.92
CA ASN A 191 0.23 -4.91 -8.82
C ASN A 191 1.12 -4.91 -7.57
N ILE A 192 0.93 -5.84 -6.63
CA ILE A 192 1.73 -5.94 -5.40
C ILE A 192 2.29 -7.35 -5.28
N ILE A 193 3.61 -7.45 -5.17
CA ILE A 193 4.35 -8.72 -5.03
C ILE A 193 5.26 -8.59 -3.81
N ARG A 194 5.16 -9.54 -2.87
CA ARG A 194 6.06 -9.61 -1.72
C ARG A 194 7.28 -10.45 -2.10
N TRP A 195 8.45 -9.83 -2.17
CA TRP A 195 9.73 -10.49 -2.40
C TRP A 195 10.43 -10.71 -1.05
N ASN A 196 10.55 -11.97 -0.62
CA ASN A 196 11.35 -12.33 0.56
C ASN A 196 12.85 -12.22 0.19
N ILE A 197 13.60 -11.43 0.95
CA ILE A 197 15.02 -11.17 0.74
C ILE A 197 15.91 -11.77 1.83
N GLU A 198 15.37 -12.50 2.81
CA GLU A 198 16.10 -13.08 3.96
C GLU A 198 17.28 -13.96 3.54
N SER A 199 17.17 -14.65 2.40
CA SER A 199 18.23 -15.52 1.88
C SER A 199 19.27 -14.80 1.03
N LEU A 200 19.10 -13.51 0.76
CA LEU A 200 19.98 -12.74 -0.10
C LEU A 200 21.16 -12.17 0.69
N PRO A 201 22.39 -12.26 0.18
CA PRO A 201 23.53 -11.58 0.80
C PRO A 201 23.31 -10.06 0.93
N THR A 202 23.96 -9.45 1.92
CA THR A 202 23.94 -7.99 2.07
C THR A 202 24.71 -7.33 0.91
N SER A 203 24.07 -6.43 0.18
CA SER A 203 24.67 -5.67 -0.93
C SER A 203 23.85 -4.42 -1.26
N ASP A 204 24.48 -3.44 -1.90
CA ASP A 204 23.92 -2.13 -2.29
C ASP A 204 23.67 -1.99 -3.80
N ASP A 205 23.91 -3.04 -4.58
CA ASP A 205 23.92 -3.04 -6.04
C ASP A 205 22.86 -3.95 -6.67
N TYR A 206 21.84 -4.36 -5.91
CA TYR A 206 20.78 -5.18 -6.47
C TYR A 206 20.02 -4.41 -7.55
N ILE A 207 19.76 -5.08 -8.67
CA ILE A 207 18.98 -4.58 -9.80
C ILE A 207 17.74 -5.43 -9.91
N LEU A 208 16.58 -4.79 -9.98
CA LEU A 208 15.30 -5.43 -10.25
C LEU A 208 14.91 -5.17 -11.70
N LYS A 209 14.46 -6.20 -12.40
CA LYS A 209 14.01 -6.15 -13.80
C LYS A 209 12.62 -6.73 -13.90
N LEU A 210 11.68 -5.95 -14.41
CA LEU A 210 10.34 -6.38 -14.75
C LEU A 210 10.26 -6.52 -16.28
N THR A 211 10.01 -7.73 -16.75
CA THR A 211 9.81 -8.05 -18.16
C THR A 211 8.34 -8.27 -18.41
N ALA A 212 7.70 -7.40 -19.20
CA ALA A 212 6.37 -7.64 -19.74
C ALA A 212 6.48 -8.41 -21.05
N GLN A 213 5.66 -9.45 -21.21
CA GLN A 213 5.61 -10.28 -22.41
C GLN A 213 4.17 -10.48 -22.84
N ASN A 214 3.91 -10.39 -24.14
CA ASN A 214 2.61 -10.78 -24.70
C ASN A 214 2.62 -12.30 -24.93
N GLN A 215 1.89 -13.05 -24.09
CA GLN A 215 1.83 -14.50 -24.22
C GLN A 215 0.66 -14.87 -25.15
N SER A 216 0.98 -15.29 -26.37
CA SER A 216 -0.01 -15.65 -27.40
C SER A 216 -0.79 -16.93 -27.07
N SER A 217 -0.28 -17.78 -26.17
CA SER A 217 -0.93 -19.00 -25.67
C SER A 217 -0.63 -19.23 -24.18
N CYS A 218 -1.67 -19.42 -23.36
CA CYS A 218 -1.54 -19.74 -21.94
C CYS A 218 -1.34 -21.24 -21.66
N LEU A 219 -1.28 -22.10 -22.69
CA LEU A 219 -1.32 -23.57 -22.54
C LEU A 219 -0.12 -24.30 -23.12
N GLU A 220 0.81 -23.62 -23.79
CA GLU A 220 2.00 -24.27 -24.35
C GLU A 220 3.31 -23.71 -23.76
N PRO A 221 4.36 -24.53 -23.68
CA PRO A 221 5.69 -24.05 -23.32
C PRO A 221 6.09 -22.91 -24.25
N PRO A 222 6.82 -21.90 -23.74
CA PRO A 222 7.14 -20.70 -24.50
C PRO A 222 7.76 -21.06 -25.84
N VAL A 223 7.09 -20.65 -26.93
CA VAL A 223 7.67 -20.60 -28.27
C VAL A 223 8.93 -19.73 -28.17
N SER A 224 9.96 -20.08 -28.92
CA SER A 224 11.35 -19.67 -28.69
C SER A 224 11.62 -18.16 -28.57
N GLU A 225 10.72 -17.29 -29.03
CA GLU A 225 10.80 -15.83 -28.78
C GLU A 225 9.39 -15.23 -28.61
N PRO A 226 9.12 -14.43 -27.56
CA PRO A 226 7.87 -13.66 -27.43
C PRO A 226 7.74 -12.62 -28.54
N ASP A 227 6.52 -12.43 -29.08
CA ASP A 227 6.25 -11.47 -30.17
C ASP A 227 6.57 -10.02 -29.78
N GLN A 228 6.42 -9.66 -28.51
CA GLN A 228 6.77 -8.35 -27.96
C GLN A 228 7.27 -8.48 -26.52
N ILE A 229 8.35 -7.76 -26.21
CA ILE A 229 8.96 -7.71 -24.88
C ILE A 229 9.22 -6.26 -24.51
N ALA A 230 8.77 -5.87 -23.32
CA ALA A 230 9.12 -4.58 -22.72
C ALA A 230 9.78 -4.79 -21.37
N ARG A 231 10.74 -3.94 -21.01
CA ARG A 231 11.50 -4.09 -19.77
C ARG A 231 11.53 -2.78 -18.98
N SER A 232 11.43 -2.91 -17.66
CA SER A 232 11.57 -1.82 -16.69
C SER A 232 12.60 -2.25 -15.65
N TYR A 233 13.40 -1.30 -15.17
CA TYR A 233 14.52 -1.56 -14.27
C TYR A 233 14.50 -0.63 -13.06
N VAL A 234 14.86 -1.16 -11.90
CA VAL A 234 15.24 -0.39 -10.71
C VAL A 234 16.66 -0.78 -10.32
N TYR A 235 17.54 0.20 -10.22
CA TYR A 235 18.95 0.01 -9.90
C TYR A 235 19.24 0.39 -8.44
N ASN A 236 20.38 -0.07 -7.93
CA ASN A 236 20.95 0.31 -6.63
C ASN A 236 20.01 0.03 -5.45
N ILE A 237 19.39 -1.14 -5.43
CA ILE A 237 18.59 -1.58 -4.29
C ILE A 237 19.56 -2.07 -3.21
N SER A 238 19.45 -1.49 -2.01
CA SER A 238 20.30 -1.88 -0.88
C SER A 238 19.57 -2.86 0.01
N ILE A 239 20.14 -4.06 0.14
CA ILE A 239 19.67 -5.12 1.03
C ILE A 239 20.68 -5.27 2.15
N GLN A 240 20.23 -5.18 3.39
CA GLN A 240 21.03 -5.44 4.58
C GLN A 240 20.26 -6.38 5.49
N GLN A 241 20.80 -7.59 5.69
CA GLN A 241 20.18 -8.53 6.61
C GLN A 241 20.16 -7.94 8.02
N SER A 242 18.98 -7.84 8.61
CA SER A 242 18.82 -7.67 10.05
C SER A 242 19.55 -8.86 10.69
N GLY A 243 20.74 -8.64 11.24
CA GLY A 243 21.54 -9.73 11.80
C GLY A 243 20.71 -10.57 12.77
N LEU A 244 20.96 -11.88 12.82
CA LEU A 244 20.37 -12.77 13.81
C LEU A 244 20.63 -12.22 15.23
N PHE A 245 19.59 -11.71 15.88
CA PHE A 245 19.58 -11.61 17.33
C PHE A 245 19.18 -12.99 17.85
N ILE A 246 20.09 -13.65 18.56
CA ILE A 246 19.75 -14.84 19.35
C ILE A 246 18.85 -14.34 20.46
N ILE A 247 17.56 -14.68 20.39
CA ILE A 247 16.64 -14.51 21.52
C ILE A 247 16.81 -15.79 22.33
N ASP A 248 17.57 -15.70 23.41
CA ASP A 248 17.54 -16.72 24.43
C ASP A 248 16.17 -16.63 25.12
N THR A 249 15.46 -17.75 25.17
CA THR A 249 14.11 -17.82 25.75
C THR A 249 14.07 -18.70 26.98
N LEU A 250 15.23 -19.23 27.41
CA LEU A 250 15.31 -20.01 28.63
C LEU A 250 15.41 -19.04 29.81
N PRO A 251 14.43 -19.03 30.73
CA PRO A 251 14.56 -18.22 31.92
C PRO A 251 15.81 -18.65 32.69
N PRO A 252 16.56 -17.71 33.30
CA PRO A 252 17.76 -18.04 34.06
C PRO A 252 17.45 -19.11 35.11
N GLU A 253 18.27 -20.15 35.16
CA GLU A 253 18.18 -21.14 36.23
C GLU A 253 18.64 -20.46 37.52
N ALA A 254 17.79 -20.48 38.54
CA ALA A 254 18.13 -19.88 39.82
C ALA A 254 17.99 -20.86 40.96
N VAL A 255 19.03 -20.85 41.80
CA VAL A 255 19.08 -21.59 43.04
C VAL A 255 19.12 -20.59 44.18
N LEU A 256 18.11 -20.68 45.04
CA LEU A 256 18.04 -19.94 46.29
C LEU A 256 18.49 -20.86 47.42
N ASN A 257 19.60 -20.52 48.07
CA ASN A 257 20.12 -21.28 49.21
C ASN A 257 20.09 -20.42 50.48
N ILE A 258 19.37 -20.90 51.48
CA ILE A 258 19.33 -20.33 52.82
C ILE A 258 20.49 -20.96 53.62
N SER A 259 21.30 -20.15 54.30
CA SER A 259 22.44 -20.65 55.08
C SER A 259 22.06 -21.82 56.01
N GLY A 260 22.53 -23.04 55.68
CA GLY A 260 22.23 -24.26 56.44
C GLY A 260 21.76 -25.47 55.62
N ASN A 261 21.63 -25.36 54.29
CA ASN A 261 21.08 -26.42 53.40
C ASN A 261 19.62 -26.83 53.73
N GLU A 262 18.89 -26.01 54.48
CA GLU A 262 17.48 -26.25 54.79
C GLU A 262 16.60 -25.33 53.93
N ASN A 263 15.58 -25.91 53.28
CA ASN A 263 14.64 -25.15 52.43
C ASN A 263 13.66 -24.27 53.25
N VAL A 264 13.66 -24.41 54.57
CA VAL A 264 12.83 -23.66 55.52
C VAL A 264 13.66 -23.45 56.78
N THR A 265 13.66 -22.25 57.34
CA THR A 265 14.31 -21.94 58.61
C THR A 265 13.39 -21.10 59.48
N ASN A 266 13.44 -21.31 60.80
CA ASN A 266 12.77 -20.47 61.79
C ASN A 266 13.72 -19.45 62.42
N GLN A 267 14.96 -19.38 61.96
CA GLN A 267 15.96 -18.43 62.42
C GLN A 267 15.82 -17.12 61.66
N ILE A 268 15.93 -16.02 62.39
CA ILE A 268 15.62 -14.67 61.91
C ILE A 268 16.78 -14.09 61.11
N ASN A 269 18.00 -14.31 61.61
CA ASN A 269 19.21 -13.83 60.96
C ASN A 269 19.70 -14.93 60.02
N GLN A 270 19.42 -14.75 58.74
CA GLN A 270 19.76 -15.72 57.71
C GLN A 270 20.38 -15.01 56.53
N VAL A 271 21.36 -15.69 55.94
CA VAL A 271 22.02 -15.22 54.73
C VAL A 271 21.37 -15.94 53.56
N LEU A 272 20.69 -15.16 52.72
CA LEU A 272 20.17 -15.66 51.46
C LEU A 272 21.28 -15.56 50.41
N ASN A 273 21.66 -16.70 49.84
CA ASN A 273 22.53 -16.72 48.67
C ASN A 273 21.66 -17.07 47.47
N ILE A 274 21.52 -16.13 46.54
CA ILE A 274 20.87 -16.35 45.26
C ILE A 274 21.95 -16.53 44.22
N PHE A 275 21.91 -17.66 43.53
CA PHE A 275 22.71 -17.92 42.35
C PHE A 275 21.74 -17.93 41.18
N ALA A 276 22.01 -17.13 40.17
CA ALA A 276 21.26 -17.14 38.93
C ALA A 276 22.28 -17.28 37.81
N GLU A 277 22.02 -18.22 36.91
CA GLU A 277 22.87 -18.56 35.78
C GLU A 277 22.07 -18.38 34.48
N ASP A 278 22.69 -17.70 33.53
CA ASP A 278 22.20 -17.48 32.18
C ASP A 278 23.40 -17.64 31.23
N GLU A 279 23.21 -18.44 30.19
CA GLU A 279 24.26 -18.79 29.23
C GLU A 279 24.55 -17.64 28.24
N THR A 280 23.63 -16.69 28.06
CA THR A 280 23.72 -15.67 26.99
C THR A 280 23.67 -14.23 27.48
N THR A 281 23.00 -13.93 28.60
CA THR A 281 22.98 -12.58 29.17
C THR A 281 23.36 -12.54 30.64
N GLU A 282 23.94 -11.43 31.10
CA GLU A 282 24.16 -11.25 32.55
C GLU A 282 22.81 -11.01 33.24
N VAL A 283 22.65 -11.55 34.45
CA VAL A 283 21.47 -11.31 35.28
C VAL A 283 21.38 -9.81 35.59
N LYS A 284 20.49 -9.10 34.89
CA LYS A 284 20.41 -7.63 35.00
C LYS A 284 19.57 -7.16 36.19
N GLN A 285 18.56 -7.93 36.59
CA GLN A 285 17.66 -7.53 37.66
C GLN A 285 17.14 -8.76 38.43
N ILE A 286 17.25 -8.69 39.76
CA ILE A 286 16.64 -9.64 40.69
C ILE A 286 15.56 -8.88 41.45
N GLN A 287 14.31 -9.32 41.34
CA GLN A 287 13.22 -8.76 42.14
C GLN A 287 12.77 -9.77 43.19
N ILE A 288 12.91 -9.39 44.45
CA ILE A 288 12.32 -10.14 45.56
C ILE A 288 10.98 -9.48 45.90
N ARG A 289 9.94 -10.30 45.99
CA ARG A 289 8.65 -9.87 46.49
C ARG A 289 8.31 -10.63 47.77
N GLU A 290 8.03 -9.89 48.83
CA GLU A 290 7.41 -10.46 50.02
C GLU A 290 5.94 -10.76 49.69
N CYS A 291 5.59 -12.05 49.69
CA CYS A 291 4.22 -12.46 49.43
C CYS A 291 3.41 -12.34 50.72
N ASN A 292 2.81 -11.17 50.95
CA ASN A 292 1.85 -10.86 52.02
C ASN A 292 2.12 -11.58 53.37
N ALA A 293 3.07 -11.05 54.15
CA ALA A 293 2.87 -11.03 55.60
C ALA A 293 2.05 -9.78 55.92
N THR A 294 0.93 -9.94 56.61
CA THR A 294 -0.15 -8.95 56.79
C THR A 294 0.19 -7.67 57.59
N ASN A 295 1.45 -7.20 57.65
CA ASN A 295 1.82 -5.99 58.39
C ASN A 295 2.81 -5.11 57.59
N ASP A 296 2.48 -3.82 57.49
CA ASP A 296 3.25 -2.77 56.82
C ASP A 296 4.70 -2.67 57.34
N LEU A 297 5.67 -3.04 56.51
CA LEU A 297 7.09 -2.75 56.70
C LEU A 297 7.65 -2.24 55.36
N SER A 298 8.05 -0.96 55.32
CA SER A 298 8.71 -0.35 54.16
C SER A 298 10.22 -0.60 54.21
N LEU A 299 10.80 -1.15 53.14
CA LEU A 299 12.25 -1.23 52.95
C LEU A 299 12.78 0.11 52.40
N GLY A 300 13.85 0.62 53.03
CA GLY A 300 14.54 1.85 52.63
C GLY A 300 15.48 1.68 51.43
N ASP A 301 15.71 2.78 50.72
CA ASP A 301 16.58 2.88 49.54
C ASP A 301 18.04 2.49 49.81
N LEU A 302 18.68 1.88 48.80
CA LEU A 302 20.13 1.64 48.80
C LEU A 302 20.77 2.05 47.46
N ALA A 303 21.86 2.81 47.60
CA ALA A 303 22.70 3.31 46.54
C ALA A 303 23.94 2.42 46.32
N GLY A 304 24.29 2.22 45.04
CA GLY A 304 25.64 2.02 44.50
C GLY A 304 26.32 0.66 44.72
N LEU A 305 26.95 0.10 43.67
CA LEU A 305 28.15 -0.74 43.77
C LEU A 305 28.82 -0.87 42.37
N GLY A 306 30.16 -0.91 42.36
CA GLY A 306 31.04 -0.96 41.19
C GLY A 306 31.72 -2.33 40.94
N GLU A 307 32.55 -2.37 39.89
CA GLU A 307 33.12 -3.53 39.17
C GLU A 307 34.33 -4.27 39.81
N ALA A 308 34.54 -5.54 39.37
CA ALA A 308 35.80 -6.27 39.04
C ALA A 308 35.53 -7.81 39.05
N GLY A 309 36.14 -8.76 38.31
CA GLY A 309 37.29 -8.91 37.39
C GLY A 309 37.56 -10.43 37.11
N GLU A 310 38.35 -10.75 36.07
CA GLU A 310 38.48 -12.03 35.30
C GLU A 310 39.30 -13.23 35.88
N GLY A 311 39.20 -14.44 35.27
CA GLY A 311 40.31 -15.45 35.23
C GLY A 311 40.05 -16.94 34.84
N GLU A 312 40.34 -17.31 33.57
CA GLU A 312 41.01 -18.52 32.95
C GLU A 312 40.66 -20.05 33.15
N ARG A 313 40.13 -20.67 32.05
CA ARG A 313 40.50 -21.85 31.18
C ARG A 313 40.92 -23.29 31.63
N CYS A 314 40.06 -24.26 31.20
CA CYS A 314 40.24 -25.54 30.40
C CYS A 314 41.15 -26.72 30.91
N PRO A 315 41.08 -28.01 30.42
CA PRO A 315 40.32 -28.66 29.32
C PRO A 315 39.74 -30.10 29.70
N PRO A 316 39.57 -31.13 28.83
CA PRO A 316 38.30 -31.89 28.73
C PRO A 316 38.40 -33.41 29.06
N LEU A 317 37.27 -34.15 28.99
CA LEU A 317 37.02 -35.40 28.22
C LEU A 317 36.08 -36.45 28.90
N VAL A 318 35.12 -36.91 28.09
CA VAL A 318 34.46 -38.24 27.99
C VAL A 318 33.35 -38.66 28.97
N LEU A 319 32.22 -38.96 28.33
CA LEU A 319 30.95 -39.53 28.78
C LEU A 319 31.05 -40.98 29.30
N ASP A 320 30.38 -41.27 30.41
CA ASP A 320 29.42 -42.38 30.48
C ASP A 320 28.41 -42.12 31.61
N GLY A 321 27.13 -42.32 31.31
CA GLY A 321 26.00 -41.86 32.08
C GLY A 321 25.68 -42.75 33.27
N SER A 322 26.08 -42.32 34.47
CA SER A 322 25.41 -42.62 35.74
C SER A 322 26.12 -41.93 36.91
N ILE A 323 25.73 -40.71 37.32
CA ILE A 323 26.25 -40.10 38.57
C ILE A 323 25.13 -39.34 39.33
N PRO A 324 25.05 -39.43 40.68
CA PRO A 324 23.93 -38.93 41.51
C PRO A 324 23.93 -37.41 41.71
N PHE A 325 22.79 -36.90 42.19
CA PHE A 325 22.46 -35.48 42.48
C PHE A 325 23.49 -34.75 43.37
N ASP A 326 24.32 -35.50 44.09
CA ASP A 326 25.30 -35.04 45.06
C ASP A 326 26.55 -34.38 44.41
N ARG A 327 26.65 -34.38 43.07
CA ARG A 327 27.69 -33.68 42.30
C ARG A 327 27.27 -32.37 41.64
N LEU A 328 25.99 -31.97 41.72
CA LEU A 328 25.50 -30.68 41.19
C LEU A 328 26.03 -29.44 41.94
N ILE A 329 26.87 -29.61 42.96
CA ILE A 329 27.36 -28.52 43.83
C ILE A 329 28.90 -28.38 43.80
N SER A 330 29.65 -29.22 43.09
CA SER A 330 31.12 -29.20 43.17
C SER A 330 31.89 -28.76 41.92
N ASP A 331 31.21 -28.52 40.80
CA ASP A 331 31.85 -27.99 39.59
C ASP A 331 31.21 -26.64 39.25
N THR A 332 31.95 -25.54 39.50
CA THR A 332 31.57 -24.18 39.12
C THR A 332 31.53 -24.05 37.59
N PRO A 333 30.38 -23.68 37.00
CA PRO A 333 30.31 -23.27 35.60
C PRO A 333 30.97 -21.90 35.42
N ILE A 334 31.68 -21.73 34.31
CA ILE A 334 32.25 -20.44 33.90
C ILE A 334 31.13 -19.65 33.21
N GLY A 335 30.26 -19.06 34.02
CA GLY A 335 29.25 -18.07 33.63
C GLY A 335 29.39 -16.83 34.51
N ASN A 336 28.82 -15.71 34.09
CA ASN A 336 28.83 -14.46 34.86
C ASN A 336 27.95 -14.59 36.10
N LEU A 337 28.51 -15.19 37.15
CA LEU A 337 27.88 -15.41 38.44
C LEU A 337 27.87 -14.11 39.25
N SER A 338 26.72 -13.45 39.30
CA SER A 338 26.47 -12.39 40.28
C SER A 338 26.07 -13.00 41.62
N LYS A 339 26.97 -12.99 42.61
CA LYS A 339 26.63 -13.34 44.00
C LYS A 339 26.19 -12.08 44.75
N ILE A 340 24.92 -12.03 45.16
CA ILE A 340 24.42 -10.97 46.04
C ILE A 340 24.06 -11.60 47.39
N GLN A 341 24.60 -11.01 48.46
CA GLN A 341 24.34 -11.44 49.84
C GLN A 341 23.49 -10.38 50.55
N TRP A 342 22.41 -10.81 51.17
CA TRP A 342 21.61 -9.96 52.06
C TRP A 342 21.49 -10.59 53.43
N GLN A 343 21.54 -9.73 54.44
CA GLN A 343 21.22 -10.07 55.83
C GLN A 343 19.91 -9.38 56.19
N LEU A 344 18.92 -10.16 56.58
CA LEU A 344 17.62 -9.67 57.04
C LEU A 344 17.65 -9.65 58.58
N ASP A 345 17.67 -8.46 59.17
CA ASP A 345 17.51 -8.29 60.62
C ASP A 345 16.10 -7.71 60.87
N ALA A 346 15.29 -8.40 61.67
CA ALA A 346 13.95 -7.92 62.04
C ALA A 346 13.79 -7.94 63.57
N THR A 347 13.58 -6.77 64.15
CA THR A 347 13.25 -6.59 65.58
C THR A 347 11.88 -5.94 65.73
N ASP A 348 11.15 -6.28 66.80
CA ASP A 348 9.92 -5.58 67.14
C ASP A 348 10.22 -4.14 67.61
N SER A 349 9.16 -3.38 67.92
CA SER A 349 9.27 -2.01 68.45
C SER A 349 10.04 -1.90 69.76
N GLU A 350 10.36 -3.03 70.41
CA GLU A 350 11.09 -3.13 71.68
C GLU A 350 12.53 -3.65 71.47
N GLY A 351 12.94 -3.90 70.23
CA GLY A 351 14.28 -4.36 69.87
C GLY A 351 14.49 -5.87 70.00
N ASN A 352 13.43 -6.65 70.24
CA ASN A 352 13.53 -8.11 70.33
C ASN A 352 13.43 -8.74 68.93
N PRO A 353 14.25 -9.76 68.62
CA PRO A 353 14.19 -10.42 67.32
C PRO A 353 12.85 -11.18 67.18
N ILE A 354 12.11 -10.90 66.10
CA ILE A 354 10.76 -11.47 65.88
C ILE A 354 10.86 -12.75 65.03
N SER A 355 10.44 -13.91 65.56
CA SER A 355 10.38 -15.16 64.80
C SER A 355 9.11 -15.18 63.94
N ALA A 356 9.24 -14.83 62.66
CA ALA A 356 8.17 -14.96 61.67
C ALA A 356 8.64 -15.88 60.53
N ILE A 357 7.81 -16.85 60.15
CA ILE A 357 8.03 -17.66 58.95
C ILE A 357 7.73 -16.76 57.75
N LYS A 358 8.75 -16.29 57.06
CA LYS A 358 8.61 -15.47 55.85
C LYS A 358 8.71 -16.35 54.61
N LYS A 359 7.71 -16.29 53.74
CA LYS A 359 7.77 -16.88 52.39
C LYS A 359 8.33 -15.82 51.44
N LEU A 360 9.54 -16.02 50.95
CA LEU A 360 10.13 -15.19 49.91
C LEU A 360 9.85 -15.83 48.53
N GLU A 361 9.43 -15.01 47.57
CA GLU A 361 9.41 -15.40 46.16
C GLU A 361 10.37 -14.47 45.41
N ALA A 362 11.31 -15.05 44.67
CA ALA A 362 12.19 -14.34 43.75
C ALA A 362 11.61 -14.48 42.35
N LEU A 363 11.33 -13.34 41.70
CA LEU A 363 10.97 -13.28 40.30
C LEU A 363 12.19 -12.83 39.50
N LEU A 364 12.53 -13.64 38.50
CA LEU A 364 13.53 -13.31 37.50
C LEU A 364 12.77 -13.02 36.21
N SER A 365 12.95 -11.81 35.69
CA SER A 365 12.34 -11.39 34.43
C SER A 365 13.41 -11.25 33.37
N ASP A 366 13.31 -12.07 32.34
CA ASP A 366 13.90 -11.79 31.04
C ASP A 366 12.95 -10.85 30.26
N VAL A 367 13.51 -9.89 29.52
CA VAL A 367 12.76 -8.87 28.77
C VAL A 367 12.35 -9.36 27.37
N GLY A 368 12.56 -10.63 27.06
CA GLY A 368 12.14 -11.30 25.81
C GLY A 368 10.63 -11.55 25.73
N GLY A 369 9.82 -10.49 25.67
CA GLY A 369 8.37 -10.57 25.51
C GLY A 369 7.97 -11.17 24.15
N ASN A 370 7.31 -12.34 24.18
CA ASN A 370 6.64 -12.89 23.00
C ASN A 370 5.25 -13.41 23.36
N ASN A 371 4.26 -12.51 23.41
CA ASN A 371 2.86 -12.88 23.30
C ASN A 371 2.54 -13.08 21.82
N SER A 372 2.51 -14.33 21.38
CA SER A 372 2.14 -14.73 20.02
C SER A 372 0.67 -14.39 19.73
N LEU A 373 0.46 -13.22 19.13
CA LEU A 373 -0.80 -12.77 18.55
C LEU A 373 -0.98 -13.42 17.16
N GLN A 374 -2.10 -14.09 16.97
CA GLN A 374 -2.58 -14.52 15.66
C GLN A 374 -2.71 -13.30 14.74
N GLU A 375 -1.91 -13.25 13.68
CA GLU A 375 -2.00 -12.19 12.68
C GLU A 375 -3.29 -12.35 11.84
N ASN A 376 -4.28 -11.51 12.15
CA ASN A 376 -5.34 -11.20 11.21
C ASN A 376 -4.72 -10.47 10.01
N VAL A 377 -4.66 -11.14 8.86
CA VAL A 377 -4.17 -10.54 7.61
C VAL A 377 -5.12 -9.42 7.18
N GLN A 378 -4.77 -8.20 7.55
CA GLN A 378 -5.45 -6.99 7.11
C GLN A 378 -4.99 -6.69 5.67
N ILE A 379 -5.85 -6.99 4.70
CA ILE A 379 -5.62 -6.77 3.26
C ILE A 379 -5.58 -5.25 2.93
N PHE A 380 -5.99 -4.42 3.89
CA PHE A 380 -5.86 -2.98 3.87
C PHE A 380 -4.95 -2.57 5.02
N LEU A 381 -3.74 -2.09 4.70
CA LEU A 381 -2.95 -1.31 5.65
C LEU A 381 -3.72 -0.01 5.89
N SER A 382 -4.31 0.13 7.06
CA SER A 382 -4.85 1.41 7.48
C SER A 382 -3.69 2.40 7.51
N VAL A 383 -3.84 3.54 6.81
CA VAL A 383 -2.85 4.64 6.83
C VAL A 383 -2.62 5.13 8.27
N PHE A 384 -3.63 4.93 9.13
CA PHE A 384 -3.61 5.32 10.53
C PHE A 384 -3.76 4.07 11.40
N ASP A 385 -2.96 3.94 12.46
CA ASP A 385 -3.32 3.06 13.54
C ASP A 385 -4.59 3.62 14.21
N ALA A 386 -5.73 2.97 13.93
CA ALA A 386 -7.06 3.43 14.37
C ALA A 386 -7.18 3.50 15.90
N GLY A 387 -6.22 2.93 16.64
CA GLY A 387 -6.17 3.03 18.10
C GLY A 387 -5.59 4.33 18.65
N THR A 388 -4.77 5.07 17.88
CA THR A 388 -3.97 6.20 18.42
C THR A 388 -4.12 7.51 17.66
N VAL A 389 -4.55 7.48 16.39
CA VAL A 389 -4.64 8.68 15.55
C VAL A 389 -6.05 8.81 14.96
N THR A 390 -6.74 9.90 15.26
CA THR A 390 -8.03 10.24 14.65
C THR A 390 -7.83 11.33 13.59
N ILE A 391 -8.57 11.23 12.49
CA ILE A 391 -8.68 12.32 11.51
C ILE A 391 -9.67 13.33 12.08
N ASN A 392 -9.19 14.54 12.33
CA ASN A 392 -10.00 15.61 12.90
C ASN A 392 -10.64 16.49 11.83
N ASP A 393 -9.92 16.75 10.74
CA ASP A 393 -10.43 17.52 9.61
C ASP A 393 -9.75 17.10 8.30
N PHE A 394 -10.39 17.45 7.18
CA PHE A 394 -9.83 17.23 5.85
C PHE A 394 -10.12 18.40 4.92
N LEU A 395 -9.24 18.58 3.94
CA LEU A 395 -9.36 19.62 2.92
C LEU A 395 -9.13 19.00 1.54
N ILE A 396 -10.08 19.20 0.63
CA ILE A 396 -9.93 18.86 -0.77
C ILE A 396 -9.48 20.10 -1.51
N ARG A 397 -8.40 19.98 -2.28
CA ARG A 397 -7.79 21.07 -3.03
C ARG A 397 -7.58 20.70 -4.49
N ILE A 398 -7.83 21.65 -5.38
CA ILE A 398 -7.49 21.49 -6.80
C ILE A 398 -6.07 22.04 -7.03
N GLU A 399 -5.13 21.16 -7.36
CA GLU A 399 -3.75 21.55 -7.64
C GLU A 399 -3.40 21.43 -9.13
N GLN A 400 -2.73 22.45 -9.65
CA GLN A 400 -2.10 22.40 -10.96
C GLN A 400 -0.66 21.94 -10.80
N ARG A 401 -0.29 20.85 -11.47
CA ARG A 401 1.09 20.35 -11.49
C ARG A 401 1.57 20.22 -12.93
N ASP A 402 2.81 20.65 -13.14
CA ASP A 402 3.47 20.50 -14.41
C ASP A 402 3.91 19.05 -14.59
N LYS A 403 3.29 18.37 -15.55
CA LYS A 403 3.69 17.06 -16.02
C LYS A 403 4.71 17.24 -17.13
N VAL A 404 5.93 16.79 -16.89
CA VAL A 404 6.97 16.72 -17.92
C VAL A 404 6.78 15.44 -18.73
N VAL A 405 6.54 15.58 -20.03
CA VAL A 405 6.45 14.47 -20.98
C VAL A 405 7.63 14.56 -21.92
N PHE A 406 8.38 13.46 -22.04
CA PHE A 406 9.48 13.34 -22.99
C PHE A 406 8.96 12.70 -24.27
N GLY A 407 9.09 13.40 -25.40
CA GLY A 407 8.77 12.85 -26.72
C GLY A 407 9.83 11.86 -27.21
N GLU A 408 9.54 11.13 -28.30
CA GLU A 408 10.43 10.12 -28.89
C GLU A 408 11.81 10.67 -29.31
N GLY A 409 11.91 11.99 -29.55
CA GLY A 409 13.18 12.68 -29.84
C GLY A 409 13.91 13.24 -28.61
N GLY A 410 13.43 12.96 -27.39
CA GLY A 410 13.94 13.58 -26.15
C GLY A 410 13.47 15.02 -25.93
N GLU A 411 12.58 15.55 -26.78
CA GLU A 411 11.98 16.87 -26.60
C GLU A 411 11.14 16.90 -25.32
N ARG A 412 11.45 17.86 -24.45
CA ARG A 412 10.75 18.08 -23.18
C ARG A 412 9.51 18.94 -23.42
N THR A 413 8.33 18.34 -23.32
CA THR A 413 7.05 19.06 -23.32
C THR A 413 6.54 19.18 -21.89
N ILE A 414 6.18 20.40 -21.46
CA ILE A 414 5.54 20.62 -20.17
C ILE A 414 4.03 20.75 -20.43
N SER A 415 3.25 19.83 -19.87
CA SER A 415 1.79 19.89 -19.87
C SER A 415 1.31 20.10 -18.45
N THR A 416 0.51 21.13 -18.19
CA THR A 416 -0.09 21.33 -16.87
C THR A 416 -1.31 20.42 -16.71
N ALA A 417 -1.32 19.59 -15.68
CA ALA A 417 -2.44 18.72 -15.31
C ALA A 417 -3.06 19.18 -14.00
N VAL A 418 -4.36 18.96 -13.85
CA VAL A 418 -5.14 19.34 -12.67
C VAL A 418 -5.41 18.09 -11.85
N PHE A 419 -5.13 18.15 -10.55
CA PHE A 419 -5.30 17.06 -9.59
C PHE A 419 -6.23 17.49 -8.46
N GLU A 420 -7.01 16.55 -7.94
CA GLU A 420 -7.86 16.75 -6.76
C GLU A 420 -7.21 16.07 -5.55
N VAL A 421 -6.61 16.88 -4.70
CA VAL A 421 -5.69 16.48 -3.66
C VAL A 421 -6.40 16.53 -2.31
N LEU A 422 -6.41 15.42 -1.58
CA LEU A 422 -6.98 15.34 -0.24
C LEU A 422 -5.88 15.49 0.83
N TYR A 423 -6.03 16.50 1.68
CA TYR A 423 -5.21 16.75 2.86
C TYR A 423 -5.95 16.32 4.12
N LEU A 424 -5.26 15.68 5.06
CA LEU A 424 -5.81 15.23 6.33
C LEU A 424 -5.04 15.82 7.49
N GLY A 425 -5.75 16.38 8.46
CA GLY A 425 -5.22 16.82 9.75
C GLY A 425 -5.59 15.84 10.85
N THR A 426 -4.60 15.41 11.65
CA THR A 426 -4.83 14.42 12.71
C THR A 426 -4.85 15.00 14.12
N SER A 427 -5.40 14.25 15.06
CA SER A 427 -5.35 14.55 16.50
C SER A 427 -3.95 14.61 17.11
N THR A 428 -2.95 14.05 16.42
CA THR A 428 -1.54 14.06 16.84
C THR A 428 -0.73 15.19 16.20
N GLY A 429 -1.38 16.12 15.50
CA GLY A 429 -0.71 17.26 14.88
C GLY A 429 -0.06 16.96 13.54
N GLN A 430 -0.42 15.85 12.90
CA GLN A 430 0.18 15.44 11.63
C GLN A 430 -0.66 15.94 10.45
N LEU A 431 0.02 16.49 9.44
CA LEU A 431 -0.58 16.82 8.15
C LEU A 431 -0.18 15.77 7.12
N TRP A 432 -1.17 15.11 6.54
CA TRP A 432 -0.99 14.11 5.50
C TRP A 432 -1.57 14.61 4.17
N VAL A 433 -1.02 14.11 3.07
CA VAL A 433 -1.62 14.23 1.74
C VAL A 433 -1.84 12.85 1.15
N LEU A 434 -2.97 12.66 0.45
CA LEU A 434 -3.41 11.37 -0.08
C LEU A 434 -3.37 11.35 -1.62
N GLU A 435 -2.21 11.17 -2.23
CA GLU A 435 -2.10 11.03 -3.70
C GLU A 435 -0.78 10.41 -4.20
N PRO A 436 -0.83 9.46 -5.16
CA PRO A 436 -1.70 8.26 -5.13
C PRO A 436 -1.41 7.37 -3.91
N PHE A 437 -0.39 7.71 -3.12
CA PHE A 437 -0.04 7.11 -1.85
C PHE A 437 -0.09 8.17 -0.75
N SER A 438 -0.54 7.78 0.43
CA SER A 438 -0.48 8.64 1.60
C SER A 438 0.96 8.95 1.96
N ARG A 439 1.29 10.24 2.11
CA ARG A 439 2.58 10.66 2.68
C ARG A 439 2.36 11.68 3.78
N LEU A 440 3.13 11.54 4.85
CA LEU A 440 3.24 12.56 5.88
C LEU A 440 3.96 13.77 5.27
N ILE A 441 3.38 14.95 5.39
CA ILE A 441 4.06 16.20 5.02
C ILE A 441 4.96 16.61 6.18
N TYR A 442 4.38 16.78 7.37
CA TYR A 442 5.09 17.07 8.62
C TYR A 442 4.19 16.84 9.84
N SER A 443 4.81 16.90 11.02
CA SER A 443 4.14 16.93 12.33
C SER A 443 4.40 18.29 13.00
N LEU A 444 3.34 18.90 13.53
CA LEU A 444 3.48 20.09 14.38
C LEU A 444 4.20 19.73 15.69
N ALA A 445 5.08 20.61 16.15
CA ALA A 445 5.76 20.41 17.43
C ALA A 445 4.81 20.66 18.61
N GLY A 446 4.94 19.86 19.68
CA GLY A 446 4.25 20.10 20.96
C GLY A 446 2.86 19.47 21.10
N ALA A 447 2.61 18.30 20.51
CA ALA A 447 1.40 17.47 20.70
C ALA A 447 0.04 18.14 20.38
N ALA A 448 0.03 19.33 19.77
CA ALA A 448 -1.21 19.99 19.37
C ALA A 448 -1.86 19.25 18.19
N GLY A 449 -3.12 18.84 18.34
CA GLY A 449 -3.89 18.22 17.26
C GLY A 449 -4.29 19.25 16.20
N ILE A 450 -4.26 18.88 14.91
CA ILE A 450 -4.84 19.72 13.86
C ILE A 450 -6.34 19.57 13.95
N ASN A 451 -7.08 20.64 14.25
CA ASN A 451 -8.53 20.61 14.41
C ASN A 451 -9.28 21.23 13.23
N LYS A 452 -8.62 22.09 12.42
CA LYS A 452 -9.24 22.68 11.24
C LYS A 452 -8.22 22.93 10.12
N LEU A 453 -8.60 22.62 8.89
CA LEU A 453 -7.88 22.99 7.67
C LEU A 453 -8.72 23.96 6.84
N HIS A 454 -8.09 24.93 6.19
CA HIS A 454 -8.78 25.85 5.28
C HIS A 454 -7.84 26.30 4.16
N GLU A 455 -8.32 26.31 2.92
CA GLU A 455 -7.60 26.96 1.82
C GLU A 455 -7.99 28.44 1.76
N PHE A 456 -7.00 29.33 1.73
CA PHE A 456 -7.22 30.76 1.50
C PHE A 456 -6.15 31.32 0.58
N ASN A 457 -6.55 32.01 -0.50
CA ASN A 457 -5.64 32.55 -1.52
C ASN A 457 -4.63 31.51 -2.07
N GLY A 458 -5.05 30.26 -2.24
CA GLY A 458 -4.20 29.19 -2.75
C GLY A 458 -3.15 28.70 -1.73
N VAL A 459 -3.34 28.96 -0.44
CA VAL A 459 -2.47 28.49 0.63
C VAL A 459 -3.31 27.75 1.67
N ILE A 460 -2.77 26.66 2.21
CA ILE A 460 -3.44 25.89 3.26
C ILE A 460 -3.08 26.53 4.61
N TYR A 461 -4.12 26.89 5.37
CA TYR A 461 -4.02 27.35 6.74
C TYR A 461 -4.42 26.20 7.67
N ILE A 462 -3.60 26.01 8.70
CA ILE A 462 -3.73 24.91 9.65
C ILE A 462 -4.02 25.53 11.00
N PHE A 463 -5.14 25.15 11.59
CA PHE A 463 -5.45 25.49 12.97
C PHE A 463 -5.19 24.25 13.81
N SER A 464 -4.37 24.42 14.84
CA SER A 464 -4.13 23.38 15.83
C SER A 464 -4.65 23.81 17.20
N TYR A 465 -4.89 22.83 18.05
CA TYR A 465 -5.32 23.02 19.41
C TYR A 465 -4.61 22.01 20.32
N ASP A 466 -4.02 22.53 21.37
CA ASP A 466 -3.41 21.74 22.43
C ASP A 466 -4.41 21.60 23.60
N GLU A 467 -4.82 20.37 23.86
CA GLU A 467 -5.76 20.04 24.93
C GLU A 467 -5.19 20.34 26.33
N GLU A 468 -3.88 20.19 26.52
CA GLU A 468 -3.25 20.38 27.83
C GLU A 468 -3.17 21.86 28.20
N THR A 469 -2.77 22.71 27.25
CA THR A 469 -2.67 24.16 27.48
C THR A 469 -3.96 24.90 27.20
N SER A 470 -4.91 24.27 26.52
CA SER A 470 -6.15 24.88 26.01
C SER A 470 -5.90 26.09 25.08
N ILE A 471 -4.76 26.08 24.38
CA ILE A 471 -4.32 27.14 23.47
C ILE A 471 -4.38 26.64 22.03
N GLY A 472 -5.07 27.41 21.20
CA GLY A 472 -5.09 27.27 19.75
C GLY A 472 -3.98 28.06 19.09
N LYS A 473 -3.50 27.54 17.96
CA LYS A 473 -2.49 28.18 17.11
C LYS A 473 -2.91 28.14 15.65
N ALA A 474 -2.45 29.12 14.88
CA ALA A 474 -2.64 29.17 13.43
C ALA A 474 -1.29 29.09 12.73
N TYR A 475 -1.21 28.27 11.69
CA TYR A 475 -0.04 28.08 10.85
C TYR A 475 -0.39 28.29 9.38
N ARG A 476 0.63 28.69 8.60
CA ARG A 476 0.62 28.65 7.15
C ARG A 476 1.41 27.45 6.66
N HIS A 477 0.83 26.67 5.75
CA HIS A 477 1.53 25.59 5.07
C HIS A 477 2.43 26.15 3.96
N ASP A 478 3.75 26.02 4.14
CA ASP A 478 4.78 26.48 3.19
C ASP A 478 5.44 25.28 2.49
N VAL A 479 4.63 24.32 2.01
CA VAL A 479 5.03 23.09 1.29
C VAL A 479 5.81 22.08 2.14
N SER A 480 6.96 22.47 2.69
CA SER A 480 7.83 21.61 3.50
C SER A 480 7.69 21.84 5.01
N GLU A 481 7.13 22.96 5.42
CA GLU A 481 7.00 23.33 6.83
C GLU A 481 5.67 24.04 7.16
N ALA A 482 5.41 24.19 8.45
CA ALA A 482 4.32 24.98 9.00
C ALA A 482 4.89 26.23 9.67
N THR A 483 4.64 27.40 9.09
CA THR A 483 5.05 28.68 9.68
C THR A 483 3.98 29.14 10.67
N GLU A 484 4.32 29.26 11.95
CA GLU A 484 3.40 29.79 12.97
C GLU A 484 3.06 31.25 12.65
N LEU A 485 1.78 31.56 12.51
CA LEU A 485 1.27 32.90 12.23
C LEU A 485 0.77 33.59 13.49
N ASN A 486 0.12 32.83 14.38
CA ASN A 486 -0.49 33.38 15.58
C ASN A 486 -0.65 32.32 16.68
N VAL A 487 -0.57 32.77 17.93
CA VAL A 487 -0.97 32.04 19.13
C VAL A 487 -2.17 32.77 19.71
N PHE A 488 -3.32 32.11 19.79
CA PHE A 488 -4.53 32.76 20.28
C PHE A 488 -4.49 32.85 21.80
N THR A 489 -4.52 34.09 22.31
CA THR A 489 -4.46 34.36 23.75
C THR A 489 -5.83 34.14 24.38
N GLY A 490 -5.94 33.17 25.28
CA GLY A 490 -7.20 32.85 25.95
C GLY A 490 -7.27 31.36 26.29
N THR A 491 -8.33 30.96 27.02
CA THR A 491 -8.66 29.55 27.18
C THR A 491 -9.67 29.14 26.12
N LEU A 492 -9.67 27.84 25.77
CA LEU A 492 -10.61 27.25 24.81
C LEU A 492 -10.58 27.94 23.42
N THR A 493 -9.40 28.33 22.95
CA THR A 493 -9.21 28.98 21.64
C THR A 493 -9.19 27.98 20.47
N ARG A 494 -9.95 26.88 20.58
CA ARG A 494 -10.12 25.88 19.51
C ARG A 494 -10.92 26.49 18.37
N VAL A 495 -10.38 26.46 17.15
CA VAL A 495 -11.10 26.91 15.95
C VAL A 495 -12.11 25.85 15.49
N ASN A 496 -13.39 26.15 15.61
CA ASN A 496 -14.47 25.25 15.20
C ASN A 496 -14.89 25.47 13.74
N ALA A 497 -14.81 26.72 13.29
CA ALA A 497 -15.27 27.13 11.98
C ALA A 497 -14.30 28.11 11.33
N SER A 498 -14.20 28.06 10.01
CA SER A 498 -13.41 28.98 9.20
C SER A 498 -14.13 29.28 7.89
N ALA A 499 -14.02 30.52 7.41
CA ALA A 499 -14.64 30.95 6.16
C ALA A 499 -13.90 32.14 5.54
N GLU A 500 -14.03 32.30 4.23
CA GLU A 500 -13.59 33.49 3.53
C GLU A 500 -14.72 34.52 3.42
N TYR A 501 -14.42 35.79 3.66
CA TYR A 501 -15.34 36.90 3.41
C TYR A 501 -14.56 38.17 3.08
N ASN A 502 -14.94 38.89 2.01
CA ASN A 502 -14.28 40.13 1.57
C ASN A 502 -12.74 40.01 1.47
N ASN A 503 -12.22 38.91 0.91
CA ASN A 503 -10.79 38.60 0.80
C ASN A 503 -10.05 38.52 2.14
N PHE A 504 -10.74 38.13 3.20
CA PHE A 504 -10.15 37.83 4.50
C PHE A 504 -10.54 36.43 4.94
N LEU A 505 -9.64 35.76 5.66
CA LEU A 505 -9.92 34.48 6.32
C LEU A 505 -10.42 34.76 7.74
N TYR A 506 -11.57 34.20 8.08
CA TYR A 506 -12.15 34.27 9.41
C TYR A 506 -12.01 32.93 10.13
N ALA A 507 -11.77 32.98 11.43
CA ALA A 507 -11.72 31.83 12.33
C ALA A 507 -12.65 32.07 13.52
N GLY A 508 -13.62 31.18 13.71
CA GLY A 508 -14.59 31.19 14.80
C GLY A 508 -14.25 30.13 15.83
N MET A 509 -14.19 30.52 17.09
CA MET A 509 -13.65 29.69 18.18
C MET A 509 -14.71 29.16 19.14
N GLU A 510 -14.31 28.12 19.89
CA GLU A 510 -15.08 27.49 20.96
C GLU A 510 -15.37 28.47 22.11
N ASN A 511 -14.47 29.41 22.41
CA ASN A 511 -14.69 30.46 23.41
C ASN A 511 -15.54 31.65 22.91
N GLY A 512 -16.12 31.56 21.71
CA GLY A 512 -16.95 32.63 21.12
C GLY A 512 -16.16 33.76 20.46
N GLU A 513 -14.84 33.67 20.36
CA GLU A 513 -14.05 34.69 19.65
C GLU A 513 -14.10 34.51 18.12
N LEU A 514 -14.29 35.64 17.42
CA LEU A 514 -14.18 35.75 15.97
C LEU A 514 -12.91 36.51 15.62
N TRP A 515 -11.98 35.84 14.94
CA TRP A 515 -10.73 36.42 14.48
C TRP A 515 -10.72 36.55 12.95
N ARG A 516 -10.01 37.57 12.44
CA ARG A 516 -9.81 37.83 11.02
C ARG A 516 -8.31 37.87 10.70
N PHE A 517 -7.89 37.13 9.69
CA PHE A 517 -6.55 37.24 9.10
C PHE A 517 -6.56 38.20 7.92
N ASP A 518 -5.71 39.23 7.98
CA ASP A 518 -5.61 40.29 6.96
C ASP A 518 -4.56 40.05 5.87
N GLY A 519 -3.96 38.85 5.84
CA GLY A 519 -2.80 38.54 5.01
C GLY A 519 -1.47 38.64 5.76
N SER A 520 -1.44 39.32 6.91
CA SER A 520 -0.24 39.50 7.73
C SER A 520 -0.41 38.98 9.17
N ALA A 521 -1.53 39.29 9.81
CA ALA A 521 -1.78 38.92 11.21
C ALA A 521 -3.26 38.59 11.44
N PHE A 522 -3.51 37.82 12.50
CA PHE A 522 -4.86 37.62 13.01
C PHE A 522 -5.23 38.76 13.97
N VAL A 523 -6.42 39.33 13.77
CA VAL A 523 -6.98 40.41 14.59
C VAL A 523 -8.33 39.97 15.14
N LEU A 524 -8.52 40.08 16.45
CA LEU A 524 -9.80 39.82 17.11
C LEU A 524 -10.82 40.87 16.64
N ILE A 525 -11.97 40.41 16.15
CA ILE A 525 -13.05 41.26 15.67
C ILE A 525 -14.13 41.44 16.75
N GLN A 526 -14.56 40.33 17.35
CA GLN A 526 -15.66 40.30 18.31
C GLN A 526 -15.55 39.07 19.21
N THR A 527 -16.03 39.17 20.45
CA THR A 527 -16.25 38.04 21.34
C THR A 527 -17.75 37.91 21.59
N PHE A 528 -18.30 36.73 21.34
CA PHE A 528 -19.70 36.39 21.58
C PHE A 528 -19.84 35.57 22.86
N ASP A 529 -21.02 35.60 23.48
CA ASP A 529 -21.30 34.85 24.71
C ASP A 529 -21.50 33.34 24.46
N SER A 530 -21.47 32.90 23.19
CA SER A 530 -21.70 31.52 22.78
C SER A 530 -20.60 31.00 21.84
N PRO A 531 -20.23 29.71 21.92
CA PRO A 531 -19.26 29.10 21.01
C PRO A 531 -19.68 29.25 19.55
N ILE A 532 -18.76 29.69 18.68
CA ILE A 532 -19.02 29.73 17.25
C ILE A 532 -18.93 28.29 16.72
N SER A 533 -19.97 27.84 16.01
CA SER A 533 -20.08 26.49 15.47
C SER A 533 -19.95 26.44 13.95
N SER A 534 -20.32 27.53 13.27
CA SER A 534 -20.29 27.61 11.81
C SER A 534 -19.99 29.03 11.35
N LEU A 535 -19.28 29.13 10.24
CA LEU A 535 -19.02 30.36 9.51
C LEU A 535 -19.31 30.09 8.04
N PHE A 536 -19.98 31.04 7.40
CA PHE A 536 -20.23 31.00 5.96
C PHE A 536 -20.13 32.42 5.42
N GLY A 537 -19.28 32.66 4.43
CA GLY A 537 -19.16 33.97 3.79
C GLY A 537 -19.82 33.96 2.41
N ASN A 538 -20.47 35.07 2.06
CA ASN A 538 -20.84 35.37 0.69
C ASN A 538 -20.42 36.80 0.32
N ASN A 539 -20.86 37.32 -0.82
CA ASN A 539 -20.46 38.66 -1.29
C ASN A 539 -21.03 39.82 -0.43
N SER A 540 -21.90 39.56 0.53
CA SER A 540 -22.61 40.59 1.31
C SER A 540 -22.38 40.47 2.80
N TYR A 541 -22.41 39.25 3.34
CA TYR A 541 -22.29 38.99 4.77
C TYR A 541 -21.41 37.77 5.06
N LEU A 542 -20.76 37.82 6.21
CA LEU A 542 -20.31 36.63 6.93
C LEU A 542 -21.41 36.23 7.92
N TYR A 543 -21.96 35.04 7.75
CA TYR A 543 -22.97 34.41 8.60
C TYR A 543 -22.25 33.63 9.69
N ILE A 544 -22.62 33.90 10.94
CA ILE A 544 -21.97 33.34 12.13
C ILE A 544 -23.04 32.56 12.90
N GLY A 545 -22.93 31.25 12.90
CA GLY A 545 -23.81 30.38 13.67
C GLY A 545 -23.16 29.97 14.97
N PHE A 546 -23.95 29.94 16.05
CA PHE A 546 -23.48 29.57 17.39
C PHE A 546 -23.94 28.16 17.77
N ARG A 547 -23.20 27.49 18.66
CA ARG A 547 -23.61 26.20 19.20
C ARG A 547 -24.79 26.40 20.14
N ASN A 548 -25.86 25.62 19.94
CA ASN A 548 -27.09 25.64 20.76
C ASN A 548 -27.85 26.99 20.75
N SER A 549 -27.71 27.80 19.70
CA SER A 549 -28.50 29.02 19.51
C SER A 549 -29.31 28.94 18.22
N SER A 550 -30.52 29.50 18.22
CA SER A 550 -31.32 29.77 17.02
C SER A 550 -30.97 31.11 16.36
N VAL A 551 -30.05 31.87 16.96
CA VAL A 551 -29.59 33.17 16.43
C VAL A 551 -28.40 32.95 15.49
N ILE A 552 -28.45 33.62 14.34
CA ILE A 552 -27.33 33.78 13.42
C ILE A 552 -26.95 35.25 13.38
N ASP A 553 -25.66 35.54 13.53
CA ASP A 553 -25.15 36.89 13.35
C ASP A 553 -24.67 37.13 11.91
N LEU A 554 -25.07 38.26 11.35
CA LEU A 554 -24.69 38.72 10.02
C LEU A 554 -23.67 39.85 10.14
N TYR A 555 -22.43 39.62 9.71
CA TYR A 555 -21.38 40.63 9.70
C TYR A 555 -21.14 41.17 8.29
N ASN A 556 -21.32 42.48 8.10
CA ASN A 556 -21.15 43.14 6.79
C ASN A 556 -19.75 43.74 6.56
N GLY A 557 -18.78 43.41 7.42
CA GLY A 557 -17.44 43.99 7.41
C GLY A 557 -17.26 45.20 8.33
N THR A 558 -18.34 45.74 8.90
CA THR A 558 -18.31 46.89 9.83
C THR A 558 -19.22 46.73 11.06
N SER A 559 -20.39 46.11 10.90
CA SER A 559 -21.39 45.94 11.95
C SER A 559 -22.00 44.54 11.91
N PHE A 560 -22.51 44.11 13.06
CA PHE A 560 -23.27 42.87 13.22
C PHE A 560 -24.78 43.14 13.21
N THR A 561 -25.55 42.16 12.75
CA THR A 561 -27.01 42.18 12.79
C THR A 561 -27.49 40.77 13.14
N GLU A 562 -28.22 40.64 14.23
CA GLU A 562 -28.78 39.36 14.66
C GLU A 562 -30.00 38.99 13.79
N LEU A 563 -30.09 37.71 13.45
CA LEU A 563 -31.23 37.10 12.78
C LEU A 563 -31.67 35.87 13.59
N GLU A 564 -32.90 35.89 14.09
CA GLU A 564 -33.52 34.70 14.65
C GLU A 564 -34.00 33.77 13.53
N VAL A 565 -33.60 32.51 13.60
CA VAL A 565 -34.04 31.45 12.69
C VAL A 565 -35.04 30.58 13.44
N GLU A 566 -36.30 30.63 13.02
CA GLU A 566 -37.37 29.77 13.55
C GLU A 566 -37.23 28.30 13.15
#